data_AF-A0A2D9Y3Z7-F1
#
_entry.id   AF-A0A2D9Y3Z7-F1
#
_cell.length_a   1.000
_cell.length_b   1.000
_cell.length_c   1.000
_cell.angle_alpha   90.00
_cell.angle_beta   90.00
_cell.angle_gamma   90.00
#
_symmetry.space_group_name_H-M   'P 1'
#
loop_
_entity.id
_entity.type
_entity.pdbx_description
1 polymer ?
#
loop_
_entity_poly.entity_id
_entity_poly.type
_entity_poly.pdbx_seq_one_letter_code
_entity_poly.pdbx_strand_id
1 'polypeptide(L)' 'MNIFEALRKDHEIQRSLLDKLVDTSGDTEKRDEIFKELKKELEIHADGEERFFYVPLIEKDLTQEKSRHSIAEH' A
#
# COMPACT_ATOMS: atom_id res chain seq x y z
N MET A 1 -6.90 7.32 -15.83
CA MET A 1 -6.51 6.38 -14.78
C MET A 1 -7.61 6.40 -13.72
N ASN A 2 -8.26 5.27 -13.45
CA ASN A 2 -9.23 5.12 -12.35
C ASN A 2 -8.54 4.67 -11.05
N ILE A 3 -9.29 4.63 -9.94
CA ILE A 3 -8.73 4.25 -8.63
C ILE A 3 -8.11 2.84 -8.65
N PHE A 4 -8.71 1.87 -9.33
CA PHE A 4 -8.17 0.51 -9.42
C PHE A 4 -6.86 0.46 -10.20
N GLU A 5 -6.74 1.25 -11.28
CA GLU A 5 -5.51 1.36 -12.06
C GLU A 5 -4.39 2.04 -11.26
N ALA A 6 -4.73 3.05 -10.46
CA ALA A 6 -3.79 3.71 -9.56
C ALA A 6 -3.27 2.73 -8.49
N LEU A 7 -4.17 2.07 -7.76
CA LEU A 7 -3.80 1.11 -6.71
C LEU A 7 -2.95 -0.06 -7.26
N ARG A 8 -3.28 -0.58 -8.45
CA ARG A 8 -2.46 -1.62 -9.09
C ARG A 8 -1.07 -1.12 -9.44
N LYS A 9 -0.93 0.13 -9.88
CA LYS A 9 0.37 0.71 -10.19
C LYS A 9 1.22 0.82 -8.93
N ASP A 10 0.64 1.26 -7.82
CA ASP A 10 1.31 1.32 -6.53
C ASP A 10 1.77 -0.07 -6.09
N HIS A 11 0.91 -1.10 -6.27
CA HIS A 11 1.27 -2.49 -5.98
C HIS A 11 2.46 -2.98 -6.81
N GLU A 12 2.59 -2.60 -8.09
CA GLU A 12 3.76 -2.96 -8.90
C GLU A 12 5.04 -2.30 -8.37
N ILE A 13 4.96 -1.04 -7.94
CA ILE A 13 6.10 -0.32 -7.34
C ILE A 13 6.52 -1.03 -6.05
N GLN A 14 5.57 -1.31 -5.16
CA GLN A 14 5.80 -2.00 -3.89
C GLN A 14 6.40 -3.39 -4.10
N ARG A 15 5.87 -4.18 -5.06
CA ARG A 15 6.43 -5.49 -5.44
C ARG A 15 7.89 -5.36 -5.87
N SER A 16 8.19 -4.42 -6.77
CA SER A 16 9.56 -4.22 -7.24
C SER A 16 10.51 -3.78 -6.12
N LEU A 17 10.06 -2.95 -5.19
CA LEU A 17 10.86 -2.54 -4.03
C LEU A 17 11.08 -3.70 -3.06
N LEU A 18 10.05 -4.52 -2.81
CA LEU A 18 10.17 -5.73 -2.01
C LEU A 18 11.15 -6.73 -2.63
N ASP A 19 11.05 -6.99 -3.93
CA ASP A 19 11.99 -7.88 -4.65
C ASP A 19 13.44 -7.41 -4.47
N LYS A 20 13.69 -6.12 -4.69
CA LYS A 20 15.02 -5.52 -4.46
C LYS A 20 15.46 -5.61 -3.00
N LEU A 21 14.52 -5.43 -2.06
CA LEU A 21 14.83 -5.48 -0.63
C LEU A 21 15.23 -6.89 -0.20
N VAL A 22 14.51 -7.93 -0.64
CA VAL A 22 14.82 -9.33 -0.30
C VAL A 22 16.10 -9.83 -0.97
N ASP A 23 16.48 -9.24 -2.10
CA ASP A 23 17.78 -9.49 -2.77
C ASP A 23 18.97 -8.84 -2.03
N THR A 24 18.73 -7.99 -1.03
CA THR A 24 19.78 -7.42 -0.16
C THR A 24 19.82 -8.11 1.20
N SER A 25 20.95 -7.99 1.89
CA SER A 25 21.13 -8.55 3.23
C SER A 25 22.11 -7.71 4.05
N GLY A 26 22.01 -7.81 5.38
CA GLY A 26 22.88 -7.10 6.30
C GLY A 26 22.54 -5.60 6.41
N ASP A 27 23.38 -4.90 7.16
CA ASP A 27 23.27 -3.45 7.37
C ASP A 27 24.04 -2.72 6.26
N THR A 28 23.32 -2.30 5.22
CA THR A 28 23.90 -1.61 4.07
C THR A 28 23.06 -0.39 3.72
N GLU A 29 23.73 0.70 3.32
CA GLU A 29 23.06 1.94 2.93
C GLU A 29 21.99 1.69 1.84
N LYS A 30 22.30 0.84 0.86
CA LYS A 30 21.37 0.45 -0.21
C LYS A 30 20.10 -0.20 0.33
N ARG A 31 20.22 -1.14 1.28
CA ARG A 31 19.05 -1.79 1.90
C ARG A 31 18.18 -0.76 2.63
N ASP A 32 18.85 0.14 3.34
CA ASP A 32 18.22 1.21 4.11
C ASP A 32 17.43 2.17 3.21
N GLU A 33 18.00 2.56 2.07
CA GLU A 33 17.35 3.40 1.06
C GLU A 33 16.11 2.72 0.46
N ILE A 34 16.24 1.46 0.03
CA ILE A 34 15.12 0.69 -0.52
C ILE A 34 14.00 0.55 0.51
N PHE A 35 14.34 0.28 1.78
CA PHE A 35 13.35 0.17 2.84
C PHE A 35 12.61 1.49 3.10
N LYS A 36 13.33 2.62 3.11
CA LYS A 36 12.71 3.96 3.27
C LYS A 36 11.77 4.29 2.11
N GLU A 37 12.17 3.94 0.88
CA GLU A 37 11.32 4.11 -0.30
C GLU A 37 10.08 3.22 -0.22
N LEU A 38 10.24 1.93 0.09
CA LEU A 38 9.13 0.99 0.27
C LEU A 38 8.14 1.49 1.33
N LYS A 39 8.65 1.91 2.49
CA LYS A 39 7.82 2.43 3.58
C LYS A 39 6.98 3.62 3.12
N LYS A 40 7.59 4.57 2.42
CA LYS A 40 6.89 5.74 1.87
C LYS A 40 5.78 5.33 0.88
N GLU A 41 6.06 4.41 -0.02
CA GLU A 41 5.08 3.93 -1.00
C GLU A 41 3.92 3.16 -0.34
N LEU A 42 4.18 2.44 0.75
CA LEU A 42 3.13 1.79 1.55
C LEU A 42 2.25 2.82 2.28
N GLU A 43 2.84 3.85 2.90
CA GLU A 43 2.11 4.92 3.58
C GLU A 43 1.20 5.69 2.62
N ILE A 44 1.72 6.08 1.45
CA ILE A 44 0.95 6.80 0.42
C ILE A 44 -0.19 5.93 -0.12
N HIS A 45 0.07 4.64 -0.32
CA HIS A 45 -0.95 3.70 -0.79
C HIS A 45 -2.10 3.54 0.21
N ALA A 46 -1.78 3.33 1.49
CA ALA A 46 -2.75 3.23 2.57
C ALA A 46 -3.64 4.48 2.65
N ASP A 47 -3.03 5.67 2.64
CA ASP A 47 -3.74 6.96 2.59
C ASP A 47 -4.70 7.07 1.39
N GLY A 48 -4.26 6.57 0.23
CA GLY A 48 -5.06 6.54 -0.99
C GLY A 48 -6.25 5.58 -0.91
N GLU A 49 -6.04 4.38 -0.37
CA GLU A 49 -7.11 3.40 -0.16
C GLU A 49 -8.18 3.95 0.79
N GLU A 50 -7.79 4.52 1.93
CA GLU A 50 -8.73 5.06 2.90
C GLU A 50 -9.58 6.19 2.33
N ARG A 51 -8.96 7.16 1.65
CA ARG A 51 -9.66 8.36 1.18
C ARG A 51 -10.55 8.11 -0.02
N PHE A 52 -10.21 7.14 -0.88
CA PHE A 52 -10.86 6.99 -2.19
C PHE A 52 -11.47 5.61 -2.44
N PHE A 53 -10.89 4.55 -1.89
CA PHE A 53 -11.36 3.19 -2.10
C PHE A 53 -12.35 2.74 -1.03
N TYR A 54 -12.01 2.90 0.25
CA TYR A 54 -12.84 2.42 1.36
C TYR A 54 -14.05 3.32 1.64
N VAL A 55 -13.95 4.64 1.47
CA VAL A 55 -15.08 5.58 1.68
C VAL A 55 -16.38 5.12 0.98
N PRO A 56 -16.42 4.88 -0.35
CA PRO A 56 -17.65 4.44 -1.01
C PRO A 56 -18.08 3.01 -0.62
N LEU A 57 -17.16 2.17 -0.13
CA LEU A 57 -17.47 0.81 0.32
C LEU A 57 -18.09 0.78 1.72
N ILE A 58 -17.78 1.75 2.58
CA ILE A 58 -18.40 1.89 3.91
C ILE A 58 -19.90 2.21 3.81
N GLU A 59 -20.30 2.91 2.75
CA GLU A 59 -21.71 3.28 2.49
C GLU A 59 -22.59 2.11 2.04
N LYS A 60 -22.01 0.95 1.75
CA LYS A 60 -22.75 -0.25 1.30
C LYS A 60 -22.74 -1.31 2.39
N ASP A 61 -23.91 -1.77 2.81
CA ASP A 61 -24.08 -2.78 3.87
C ASP A 61 -23.20 -4.03 3.66
N LEU A 62 -23.10 -4.51 2.42
CA LEU A 62 -22.32 -5.71 2.07
C LEU A 62 -20.81 -5.57 2.30
N THR A 63 -20.28 -4.34 2.26
CA THR A 63 -18.84 -4.07 2.31
C THR A 63 -18.44 -3.25 3.54
N GLN A 64 -19.40 -2.77 4.32
CA GLN A 64 -19.17 -1.87 5.45
C GLN A 64 -18.27 -2.48 6.52
N GLU A 65 -18.61 -3.66 7.04
CA GLU A 65 -17.81 -4.29 8.11
C GLU A 65 -16.39 -4.61 7.64
N LYS A 66 -16.25 -5.14 6.42
CA LYS A 66 -14.94 -5.45 5.84
C LYS A 66 -14.08 -4.20 5.70
N SER A 67 -14.67 -3.11 5.22
CA SER A 67 -13.95 -1.84 5.05
C SER A 67 -13.51 -1.26 6.40
N ARG A 68 -14.39 -1.30 7.42
CA ARG A 68 -14.04 -0.85 8.79
C ARG A 68 -12.93 -1.70 9.40
N HIS A 69 -12.98 -3.02 9.21
CA HIS A 69 -11.93 -3.90 9.68
C HIS A 69 -10.61 -3.62 8.97
N SER A 70 -10.60 -3.51 7.64
CA SER A 70 -9.39 -3.18 6.87
C SER A 70 -8.75 -1.86 7.32
N ILE A 71 -9.53 -0.81 7.58
CA ILE A 71 -9.02 0.47 8.10
C ILE A 71 -8.44 0.32 9.51
N ALA A 72 -9.02 -0.53 10.36
CA ALA A 72 -8.56 -0.70 11.74
C ALA A 72 -7.25 -1.50 11.85
N GLU A 73 -6.91 -2.29 10.83
CA GLU A 73 -5.69 -3.12 10.77
C GLU A 73 -4.49 -2.38 10.13
N HIS A 74 -4.69 -1.20 9.54
CA HIS A 74 -3.62 -0.30 9.09
C HIS A 74 -2.89 0.34 10.27
#